data_AF-A0A7V9SEH5-F1
#
_entry.id   AF-A0A7V9SEH5-F1
#
_cell.length_a   1.000
_cell.length_b   1.000
_cell.length_c   1.000
_cell.angle_alpha   90.00
_cell.angle_beta   90.00
_cell.angle_gamma   90.00
#
_symmetry.space_group_name_H-M   'P 1'
#
loop_
_entity.id
_entity.type
_entity.pdbx_description
1 polymer ?
#
loop_
_entity_poly.entity_id
_entity_poly.type
_entity_poly.pdbx_seq_one_letter_code
_entity_poly.pdbx_strand_id
1 'polypeptide(L)'
;MIERIANTEMAKPTWPKPSSLATNEMRFTYDRPTETLFVDFHGEARPATSIPLDRGDRDYLYLRVTPDTNTVVGFQIEHVLSYAIEQHPELADALDIAALVGIDRDELHRIVRVHPGRPKAGNVTTLIADFRRLSA
;
A
#
# COMPACT_ATOMS: atom_id res chain seq x y z
N MET A 1 6.50 36.31 -15.95
CA MET A 1 6.03 35.06 -16.59
C MET A 1 5.66 34.12 -15.46
N ILE A 2 4.42 33.67 -15.45
CA ILE A 2 3.73 33.05 -14.32
C ILE A 2 4.08 31.57 -14.28
N GLU A 3 4.52 31.04 -13.15
CA GLU A 3 4.19 29.65 -12.79
C GLU A 3 3.54 29.63 -11.41
N ARG A 4 2.25 29.31 -11.45
CA ARG A 4 1.36 29.07 -10.34
C ARG A 4 2.03 28.08 -9.40
N ILE A 5 2.31 28.53 -8.18
CA ILE A 5 2.31 27.63 -7.03
C ILE A 5 0.87 27.10 -7.02
N ALA A 6 0.68 25.87 -7.49
CA ALA A 6 -0.58 25.19 -7.33
C ALA A 6 -0.81 25.12 -5.82
N ASN A 7 -1.70 25.99 -5.33
CA ASN A 7 -2.47 25.73 -4.12
C ASN A 7 -3.21 24.43 -4.39
N THR A 8 -2.53 23.30 -4.19
CA THR A 8 -3.17 22.02 -4.00
C THR A 8 -3.83 22.14 -2.64
N GLU A 9 -5.01 22.78 -2.61
CA GLU A 9 -6.01 22.33 -1.65
C GLU A 9 -6.05 20.82 -1.84
N MET A 10 -5.49 20.07 -0.89
CA MET A 10 -5.43 18.61 -0.95
C MET A 10 -6.85 18.14 -1.18
N ALA A 11 -7.17 17.83 -2.43
CA ALA A 11 -8.49 17.39 -2.80
C ALA A 11 -8.74 16.13 -1.97
N LYS A 12 -9.80 16.19 -1.15
CA LYS A 12 -10.05 15.16 -0.14
C LYS A 12 -10.15 13.81 -0.84
N PRO A 13 -9.28 12.84 -0.52
CA PRO A 13 -9.31 11.52 -1.13
C PRO A 13 -10.71 10.93 -1.00
N THR A 14 -11.27 10.48 -2.12
CA THR A 14 -12.59 9.84 -2.13
C THR A 14 -12.41 8.33 -2.15
N TRP A 15 -12.83 7.66 -1.09
CA TRP A 15 -12.77 6.21 -1.01
C TRP A 15 -13.79 5.56 -1.96
N PRO A 16 -13.39 4.53 -2.71
CA PRO A 16 -14.34 3.71 -3.45
C PRO A 16 -15.30 3.03 -2.48
N LYS A 17 -16.54 2.83 -2.93
CA LYS A 17 -17.55 2.11 -2.14
C LYS A 17 -17.03 0.71 -1.80
N PRO A 18 -17.27 0.18 -0.60
CA PRO A 18 -16.85 -1.19 -0.27
C PRO A 18 -17.30 -2.24 -1.28
N SER A 19 -18.50 -2.07 -1.86
CA SER A 19 -19.07 -2.97 -2.87
C SER A 19 -18.38 -2.89 -4.24
N SER A 20 -17.55 -1.87 -4.51
CA SER A 20 -16.77 -1.76 -5.75
C SER A 20 -15.32 -2.25 -5.59
N LEU A 21 -14.94 -2.69 -4.40
CA LEU A 21 -13.65 -3.30 -4.12
C LEU A 21 -13.81 -4.82 -4.18
N ALA A 22 -13.72 -5.37 -5.39
CA ALA A 22 -13.73 -6.82 -5.57
C ALA A 22 -12.38 -7.37 -5.09
N THR A 23 -12.39 -8.14 -4.00
CA THR A 23 -11.16 -8.65 -3.36
C THR A 23 -10.33 -9.54 -4.29
N ASN A 24 -10.98 -10.24 -5.22
CA ASN A 24 -10.34 -11.05 -6.26
C ASN A 24 -9.67 -10.22 -7.36
N GLU A 25 -9.93 -8.93 -7.43
CA GLU A 25 -9.31 -8.01 -8.37
C GLU A 25 -8.15 -7.25 -7.73
N MET A 26 -7.86 -7.41 -6.43
CA MET A 26 -6.73 -6.70 -5.85
C MET A 26 -5.39 -7.29 -6.26
N ARG A 27 -4.45 -6.41 -6.61
CA ARG A 27 -3.09 -6.80 -6.99
C ARG A 27 -2.09 -6.25 -5.98
N PHE A 28 -1.23 -7.14 -5.51
CA PHE A 28 -0.13 -6.82 -4.61
C PHE A 28 1.18 -6.96 -5.38
N THR A 29 2.02 -5.93 -5.36
CA THR A 29 3.34 -5.96 -6.01
C THR A 29 4.38 -5.43 -5.04
N TYR A 30 5.40 -6.24 -4.75
CA TYR A 30 6.52 -5.84 -3.93
C TYR A 30 7.78 -5.63 -4.78
N ASP A 31 8.32 -4.42 -4.74
CA ASP A 31 9.56 -4.02 -5.41
C ASP A 31 10.70 -3.97 -4.39
N ARG A 32 11.64 -4.92 -4.51
CA ARG A 32 12.76 -5.06 -3.58
C ARG A 32 13.75 -3.90 -3.66
N PRO A 33 14.21 -3.44 -4.84
CA PRO A 33 15.07 -2.26 -4.99
C PRO A 33 14.60 -1.00 -4.25
N THR A 34 13.30 -0.71 -4.27
CA THR A 34 12.73 0.48 -3.62
C THR A 34 12.13 0.18 -2.24
N GLU A 35 12.12 -1.09 -1.84
CA GLU A 35 11.42 -1.61 -0.65
C GLU A 35 9.96 -1.15 -0.57
N THR A 36 9.25 -1.19 -1.70
CA THR A 36 7.89 -0.66 -1.81
C THR A 36 6.88 -1.77 -2.09
N LEU A 37 5.79 -1.79 -1.31
CA LEU A 37 4.61 -2.61 -1.59
C LEU A 37 3.51 -1.71 -2.18
N PHE A 38 3.07 -2.08 -3.37
CA PHE A 38 1.91 -1.51 -4.03
C PHE A 38 0.71 -2.42 -3.85
N VAL A 39 -0.42 -1.82 -3.47
CA VAL A 39 -1.73 -2.49 -3.39
C VAL A 39 -2.66 -1.77 -4.35
N ASP A 40 -2.95 -2.37 -5.51
CA ASP A 40 -3.86 -1.82 -6.50
C ASP A 40 -5.25 -2.45 -6.36
N PHE A 41 -6.28 -1.61 -6.21
CA PHE A 41 -7.65 -2.07 -5.93
C PHE A 41 -8.41 -2.63 -7.13
N HIS A 42 -7.93 -2.37 -8.35
CA HIS A 42 -8.63 -2.68 -9.60
C HIS A 42 -7.82 -3.62 -10.51
N GLY A 43 -6.88 -4.38 -9.97
CA GLY A 43 -6.16 -5.47 -10.67
C GLY A 43 -5.05 -5.02 -11.60
N GLU A 44 -5.06 -3.75 -11.97
CA GLU A 44 -4.09 -3.12 -12.83
C GLU A 44 -3.49 -1.89 -12.15
N ALA A 45 -2.20 -1.65 -12.40
CA ALA A 45 -1.56 -0.43 -11.98
C ALA A 45 -2.16 0.74 -12.76
N ARG A 46 -2.71 1.72 -12.04
CA ARG A 46 -3.27 2.95 -12.62
C ARG A 46 -2.34 4.15 -12.38
N PRO A 47 -2.34 5.14 -13.30
CA PRO A 47 -1.72 6.44 -13.02
C PRO A 47 -2.34 7.02 -11.75
N ALA A 48 -1.49 7.32 -10.77
CA ALA A 48 -1.92 7.82 -9.48
C ALA A 48 -0.89 8.77 -8.90
N THR A 49 -1.38 9.73 -8.11
CA THR A 49 -0.55 10.57 -7.23
C THR A 49 -0.57 9.97 -5.84
N SER A 50 0.59 9.97 -5.16
CA SER A 50 0.71 9.46 -3.80
C SER A 50 0.51 10.61 -2.80
N ILE A 51 -0.43 10.44 -1.88
CA ILE A 51 -0.74 11.37 -0.79
C ILE A 51 -0.30 10.71 0.52
N PRO A 52 0.63 11.30 1.29
CA PRO A 52 1.05 10.74 2.57
C PRO A 52 -0.13 10.72 3.55
N LEU A 53 -0.33 9.59 4.22
CA LEU A 53 -1.34 9.40 5.26
C LEU A 53 -0.80 9.69 6.65
N ASP A 54 0.41 9.23 6.91
CA ASP A 54 1.12 9.57 8.14
C ASP A 54 1.75 10.97 7.98
N ARG A 55 1.76 11.74 9.07
CA ARG A 55 2.50 13.00 9.21
C ARG A 55 3.37 12.99 10.48
N GLY A 56 3.66 11.79 10.99
CA GLY A 56 4.48 11.53 12.17
C GLY A 56 5.94 11.26 11.82
N ASP A 57 6.64 10.50 12.67
CA ASP A 57 8.11 10.39 12.61
C ASP A 57 8.65 9.67 11.36
N ARG A 58 7.82 8.94 10.58
CA ARG A 58 8.21 8.39 9.26
C ARG A 58 7.01 8.25 8.31
N ASP A 59 7.06 8.95 7.18
CA ASP A 59 6.05 8.90 6.11
C ASP A 59 6.25 7.65 5.22
N TYR A 60 5.83 6.47 5.69
CA TYR A 60 5.96 5.23 4.90
C TYR A 60 4.65 4.77 4.24
N LEU A 61 3.51 5.36 4.61
CA LEU A 61 2.20 4.98 4.08
C LEU A 61 1.57 6.11 3.25
N TYR A 62 1.20 5.76 2.02
CA TYR A 62 0.64 6.69 1.04
C TYR A 62 -0.66 6.15 0.45
N LEU A 63 -1.67 7.02 0.32
CA LEU A 63 -2.80 6.77 -0.57
C LEU A 63 -2.42 7.05 -2.01
N ARG A 64 -2.74 6.11 -2.89
CA ARG A 64 -2.67 6.35 -4.32
C ARG A 64 -4.04 6.84 -4.80
N VAL A 65 -4.10 8.05 -5.33
CA VAL A 65 -5.33 8.65 -5.87
C VAL A 65 -5.22 8.94 -7.35
N THR A 66 -6.30 8.76 -8.09
CA THR A 66 -6.37 9.22 -9.48
C THR A 66 -6.29 10.75 -9.54
N PRO A 67 -5.46 11.36 -10.42
CA PRO A 67 -5.29 12.81 -10.47
C PRO A 67 -6.54 13.60 -10.90
N ASP A 68 -7.44 12.97 -11.65
CA ASP A 68 -8.62 13.58 -12.24
C ASP A 68 -9.81 13.59 -11.28
N THR A 69 -10.05 12.48 -10.55
CA THR A 69 -11.21 12.32 -9.68
C THR A 69 -10.87 12.31 -8.19
N ASN A 70 -9.59 12.27 -7.82
CA ASN A 70 -9.10 12.06 -6.45
C ASN A 70 -9.67 10.79 -5.80
N THR A 71 -10.09 9.82 -6.62
CA THR A 71 -10.55 8.52 -6.14
C THR A 71 -9.35 7.70 -5.71
N VAL A 72 -9.41 7.12 -4.52
CA VAL A 72 -8.39 6.19 -4.02
C VAL A 72 -8.40 4.92 -4.87
N VAL A 73 -7.26 4.60 -5.46
CA VAL A 73 -7.06 3.41 -6.31
C VAL A 73 -6.13 2.39 -5.67
N GLY A 74 -5.51 2.72 -4.54
CA GLY A 74 -4.61 1.81 -3.86
C GLY A 74 -3.79 2.42 -2.75
N PHE A 75 -2.82 1.64 -2.29
CA PHE A 75 -1.81 2.05 -1.34
C PHE A 75 -0.41 1.92 -1.94
N GLN A 76 0.48 2.78 -1.48
CA GLN A 76 1.91 2.64 -1.61
C GLN A 76 2.49 2.63 -0.20
N ILE A 77 3.25 1.59 0.12
CA ILE A 77 3.88 1.40 1.42
C ILE A 77 5.37 1.28 1.17
N GLU A 78 6.15 2.22 1.70
CA GLU A 78 7.60 2.26 1.57
C GLU A 78 8.28 1.62 2.80
N HIS A 79 9.57 1.31 2.67
CA HIS A 79 10.37 0.71 3.74
C HIS A 79 9.70 -0.54 4.35
N VAL A 80 9.10 -1.38 3.50
CA VAL A 80 8.21 -2.47 3.97
C VAL A 80 8.92 -3.43 4.90
N LEU A 81 10.07 -3.95 4.47
CA LEU A 81 10.84 -4.94 5.22
C LEU A 81 11.69 -4.30 6.33
N SER A 82 12.10 -3.05 6.16
CA SER A 82 12.99 -2.35 7.08
C SER A 82 12.26 -1.58 8.18
N TYR A 83 10.94 -1.36 8.04
CA TYR A 83 10.18 -0.57 9.00
C TYR A 83 8.69 -0.95 9.07
N ALA A 84 7.97 -0.98 7.93
CA ALA A 84 6.51 -1.05 7.96
C ALA A 84 5.97 -2.33 8.63
N ILE A 85 6.62 -3.47 8.44
CA ILE A 85 6.22 -4.75 9.07
C ILE A 85 6.45 -4.73 10.58
N GLU A 86 7.44 -4.00 11.09
CA GLU A 86 7.64 -3.87 12.54
C GLU A 86 6.47 -3.13 13.20
N GLN A 87 5.92 -2.13 12.50
CA GLN A 87 4.76 -1.37 12.97
C GLN A 87 3.43 -2.10 12.71
N HIS A 88 3.35 -2.80 11.56
CA HIS A 88 2.16 -3.50 11.07
C HIS A 88 2.51 -4.91 10.59
N PRO A 89 2.64 -5.89 11.50
CA PRO A 89 3.01 -7.26 11.16
C PRO A 89 2.07 -7.94 10.15
N GLU A 90 0.82 -7.50 10.07
CA GLU A 90 -0.16 -7.93 9.07
C GLU A 90 0.28 -7.69 7.62
N LEU A 91 1.18 -6.73 7.37
CA LEU A 91 1.73 -6.47 6.03
C LEU A 91 2.56 -7.63 5.49
N ALA A 92 3.07 -8.49 6.37
CA ALA A 92 3.78 -9.71 5.96
C ALA A 92 2.85 -10.67 5.18
N ASP A 93 1.56 -10.70 5.48
CA ASP A 93 0.60 -11.54 4.75
C ASP A 93 0.36 -11.02 3.33
N ALA A 94 0.44 -9.70 3.12
CA ALA A 94 0.38 -9.11 1.79
C ALA A 94 1.59 -9.51 0.93
N LEU A 95 2.76 -9.67 1.54
CA LEU A 95 3.97 -10.09 0.83
C LEU A 95 3.89 -11.53 0.33
N ASP A 96 3.24 -12.44 1.06
CA ASP A 96 3.09 -13.84 0.66
C ASP A 96 2.32 -13.99 -0.66
N ILE A 97 1.38 -13.10 -0.94
CA ILE A 97 0.56 -13.09 -2.17
C ILE A 97 1.03 -12.08 -3.21
N ALA A 98 2.01 -11.24 -2.88
CA ALA A 98 2.53 -10.23 -3.79
C ALA A 98 3.28 -10.84 -4.97
N ALA A 99 3.12 -10.25 -6.15
CA ALA A 99 4.09 -10.39 -7.23
C ALA A 99 5.40 -9.74 -6.80
N LEU A 100 6.52 -10.46 -6.92
CA LEU A 100 7.83 -10.02 -6.45
C LEU A 100 8.67 -9.49 -7.61
N VAL A 101 9.31 -8.35 -7.40
CA VAL A 101 10.26 -7.73 -8.34
C VAL A 101 11.60 -7.58 -7.64
N GLY A 102 12.66 -8.10 -8.26
CA GLY A 102 14.03 -8.00 -7.74
C GLY A 102 14.33 -8.88 -6.52
N ILE A 103 13.44 -9.81 -6.15
CA ILE A 103 13.64 -10.82 -5.10
C ILE A 103 12.83 -12.08 -5.43
N ASP A 104 13.31 -13.24 -5.00
CA ASP A 104 12.54 -14.49 -5.06
C ASP A 104 11.82 -14.79 -3.72
N ARG A 105 10.93 -15.78 -3.75
CA ARG A 105 10.11 -16.13 -2.59
C ARG A 105 10.93 -16.69 -1.42
N ASP A 106 12.01 -17.43 -1.70
CA ASP A 106 12.83 -18.07 -0.68
C ASP A 106 13.72 -17.05 0.04
N GLU A 107 14.26 -16.08 -0.69
CA GLU A 107 14.96 -14.93 -0.14
C GLU A 107 14.04 -14.08 0.72
N LEU A 108 12.83 -13.76 0.22
CA LEU A 108 11.83 -13.03 0.99
C LEU A 108 11.51 -13.73 2.32
N HIS A 109 11.25 -15.04 2.29
CA HIS A 109 10.94 -15.80 3.50
C HIS A 109 12.10 -15.81 4.51
N ARG A 110 13.37 -15.82 4.04
CA ARG A 110 14.54 -15.72 4.93
C ARG A 110 14.59 -14.38 5.65
N ILE A 111 14.20 -13.29 4.99
CA ILE A 111 14.17 -11.95 5.57
C ILE A 111 12.98 -11.82 6.55
N VAL A 112 11.78 -12.22 6.13
CA VAL A 112 10.55 -12.04 6.91
C VAL A 112 10.50 -12.94 8.16
N ARG A 113 11.12 -14.13 8.13
CA ARG A 113 11.17 -15.06 9.29
C ARG A 113 11.78 -14.48 10.56
N VAL A 114 12.48 -13.35 10.47
CA VAL A 114 13.11 -12.67 11.62
C VAL A 114 12.09 -11.87 12.45
N HIS A 115 10.84 -11.69 11.98
CA HIS A 115 9.83 -10.85 12.65
C HIS A 115 8.88 -11.69 13.54
N PRO A 116 8.99 -11.63 14.88
CA PRO A 116 8.07 -12.30 15.79
C PRO A 116 6.70 -11.58 15.85
N GLY A 117 5.60 -12.33 15.90
CA GLY A 117 4.25 -11.77 16.08
C GLY A 117 3.29 -11.87 14.89
N ARG A 118 3.68 -12.57 13.82
CA ARG A 118 2.85 -12.75 12.61
C ARG A 118 1.44 -13.30 12.94
N PRO A 119 0.36 -12.56 12.64
CA PRO A 119 -1.00 -13.09 12.68
C PRO A 119 -1.14 -14.28 11.71
N LYS A 120 -2.08 -15.20 11.97
CA LYS A 120 -2.40 -16.26 11.00
C LYS A 120 -2.97 -15.61 9.73
N ALA A 121 -2.32 -15.89 8.59
CA ALA A 121 -2.71 -15.54 7.22
C ALA A 121 -4.15 -15.03 7.10
N GLY A 122 -4.31 -13.71 7.12
CA GLY A 122 -5.58 -13.07 6.81
C GLY A 122 -5.98 -13.34 5.36
N ASN A 123 -7.28 -13.45 5.07
CA ASN A 123 -7.71 -13.38 3.68
C ASN A 123 -7.63 -11.92 3.18
N VAL A 124 -7.69 -11.71 1.86
CA VAL A 124 -7.61 -10.37 1.25
C VAL A 124 -8.62 -9.38 1.87
N THR A 125 -9.79 -9.87 2.30
CA THR A 125 -10.81 -9.06 2.97
C THR A 125 -10.32 -8.49 4.32
N THR A 126 -9.59 -9.29 5.11
CA THR A 126 -8.98 -8.83 6.36
C THR A 126 -7.91 -7.79 6.08
N LEU A 127 -7.05 -8.00 5.08
CA LEU A 127 -6.02 -7.04 4.66
C LEU A 127 -6.63 -5.68 4.29
N ILE A 128 -7.73 -5.65 3.52
CA ILE A 128 -8.40 -4.39 3.16
C ILE A 128 -8.94 -3.66 4.40
N ALA A 129 -9.51 -4.40 5.35
CA ALA A 129 -10.01 -3.81 6.58
C ALA A 129 -8.85 -3.20 7.39
N ASP A 130 -7.71 -3.87 7.44
CA ASP A 130 -6.52 -3.38 8.12
C ASP A 130 -5.97 -2.15 7.40
N PHE A 131 -5.82 -2.17 6.08
CA PHE A 131 -5.40 -0.99 5.32
C PHE A 131 -6.33 0.21 5.46
N ARG A 132 -7.65 -0.02 5.57
CA ARG A 132 -8.60 1.06 5.87
C ARG A 132 -8.38 1.64 7.25
N ARG A 133 -8.10 0.81 8.27
CA ARG A 133 -7.74 1.28 9.62
C ARG A 133 -6.46 2.11 9.60
N LEU A 134 -5.47 1.70 8.80
CA LEU A 134 -4.22 2.46 8.64
C LEU A 134 -4.43 3.85 8.01
N SER A 135 -5.56 4.07 7.36
CA SER A 135 -5.89 5.32 6.67
C SER A 135 -6.95 6.19 7.35
N ALA A 136 -7.46 5.75 8.51
CA ALA A 136 -8.52 6.42 9.28
C ALA A 136 -7.94 7.27 10.41
#